data_AF-A0A353B7Y9-F1
#
_entry.id   AF-A0A353B7Y9-F1
#
_cell.length_a   1.000
_cell.length_b   1.000
_cell.length_c   1.000
_cell.angle_alpha   90.00
_cell.angle_beta   90.00
_cell.angle_gamma   90.00
#
_symmetry.space_group_name_H-M   'P 1'
#
loop_
_entity.id
_entity.type
_entity.pdbx_description
1 polymer ?
#
loop_
_entity_poly.entity_id
_entity_poly.type
_entity_poly.pdbx_seq_one_letter_code
_entity_poly.pdbx_strand_id
1 'polypeptide(L)'
;MDLSVELENYFDDLSVINERWTGWLSSFEQRIVSGTFLPFARQTEDTVAERPRIDQQSIDDSEGTRLAEEILQEVSAVLERREQLLEQALAAGLPRDNLSQLARSLPQWKDRRLREKLALAQSQLRHLRRLHFSAWVLLHQCMQHYSQIARFVTHGESKSPVYNESRHCDRQGGRVLNANI
;
A
#
# COMPACT_ATOMS: atom_id res chain seq x y z
N MET A 1 -15.11 -4.52 -35.44
CA MET A 1 -13.89 -4.75 -34.64
C MET A 1 -13.93 -6.16 -34.11
N ASP A 2 -12.79 -6.87 -34.09
CA ASP A 2 -12.72 -8.25 -33.65
C ASP A 2 -12.48 -8.28 -32.13
N LEU A 3 -13.54 -8.52 -31.35
CA LEU A 3 -13.53 -8.56 -29.88
C LEU A 3 -12.46 -9.50 -29.31
N SER A 4 -12.05 -10.50 -30.09
CA SER A 4 -10.99 -11.43 -29.70
C SER A 4 -9.61 -10.77 -29.61
N VAL A 5 -9.27 -9.91 -30.58
CA VAL A 5 -8.01 -9.18 -30.63
C VAL A 5 -7.94 -8.19 -29.48
N GLU A 6 -9.06 -7.52 -29.17
CA GLU A 6 -9.11 -6.59 -28.05
C GLU A 6 -8.98 -7.30 -26.70
N LEU A 7 -9.57 -8.48 -26.53
CA LEU A 7 -9.36 -9.31 -25.35
C LEU A 7 -7.92 -9.78 -25.21
N GLU A 8 -7.28 -10.17 -26.31
CA GLU A 8 -5.87 -10.56 -26.28
C GLU A 8 -4.96 -9.41 -25.88
N ASN A 9 -5.18 -8.22 -26.42
CA ASN A 9 -4.44 -7.02 -26.05
C ASN A 9 -4.66 -6.67 -24.58
N TYR A 10 -5.91 -6.76 -24.10
CA TYR A 10 -6.23 -6.55 -22.69
C TYR A 10 -5.50 -7.54 -21.76
N PHE A 11 -5.36 -8.80 -22.14
CA PHE A 11 -4.61 -9.78 -21.36
C PHE A 11 -3.10 -9.50 -21.35
N ASP A 12 -2.56 -9.01 -22.47
CA ASP A 12 -1.14 -8.64 -22.55
C ASP A 12 -0.86 -7.39 -21.69
N ASP A 13 -1.75 -6.39 -21.71
CA ASP A 13 -1.69 -5.19 -20.86
C ASP A 13 -1.71 -5.55 -19.35
N LEU A 14 -2.58 -6.50 -18.97
CA LEU A 14 -2.64 -7.00 -17.59
C LEU A 14 -1.33 -7.63 -17.12
N SER A 15 -0.61 -8.31 -18.02
CA SER A 15 0.67 -8.94 -17.70
C SER A 15 1.73 -7.89 -17.37
N VAL A 16 1.84 -6.86 -18.19
CA VAL A 16 2.81 -5.75 -18.02
C VAL A 16 2.56 -5.03 -16.69
N ILE A 17 1.30 -4.73 -16.38
CA ILE A 17 0.94 -4.03 -15.14
C ILE A 17 1.24 -4.90 -13.91
N ASN A 18 0.95 -6.20 -13.98
CA ASN A 18 1.25 -7.11 -12.88
C ASN A 18 2.76 -7.21 -12.59
N GLU A 19 3.60 -7.23 -13.62
CA GLU A 19 5.07 -7.21 -13.45
C GLU A 19 5.55 -5.89 -12.81
N ARG A 20 5.03 -4.75 -13.27
CA ARG A 20 5.37 -3.43 -12.69
C ARG A 20 4.92 -3.29 -11.24
N TRP A 21 3.71 -3.74 -10.90
CA TRP A 21 3.20 -3.76 -9.53
C TRP A 21 4.10 -4.59 -8.61
N THR A 22 4.51 -5.77 -9.08
CA THR A 22 5.39 -6.66 -8.32
C THR A 22 6.76 -6.03 -8.09
N GLY A 23 7.33 -5.40 -9.12
CA GLY A 23 8.59 -4.66 -9.01
C GLY A 23 8.51 -3.49 -8.03
N TRP A 24 7.44 -2.68 -8.13
CA TRP A 24 7.23 -1.55 -7.22
C TRP A 24 7.08 -2.01 -5.76
N LEU A 25 6.30 -3.06 -5.50
CA LEU A 25 6.13 -3.59 -4.15
C LEU A 25 7.41 -4.14 -3.56
N SER A 26 8.20 -4.89 -4.34
CA SER A 26 9.50 -5.38 -3.88
C SER A 26 10.45 -4.23 -3.51
N SER A 27 10.47 -3.16 -4.31
CA SER A 27 11.27 -1.97 -4.02
C SER A 27 10.75 -1.23 -2.77
N PHE A 28 9.44 -1.13 -2.62
CA PHE A 28 8.80 -0.51 -1.46
C PHE A 28 9.09 -1.28 -0.17
N GLU A 29 8.98 -2.60 -0.18
CA GLU A 29 9.33 -3.46 0.96
C GLU A 29 10.80 -3.29 1.35
N GLN A 30 11.72 -3.25 0.38
CA GLN A 30 13.13 -2.98 0.65
C GLN A 30 13.35 -1.59 1.29
N ARG A 31 12.62 -0.57 0.87
CA ARG A 31 12.69 0.78 1.48
C ARG A 31 12.17 0.81 2.92
N ILE A 32 11.08 0.10 3.21
CA ILE A 32 10.57 -0.03 4.58
C ILE A 32 11.58 -0.73 5.47
N VAL A 33 12.10 -1.88 5.04
CA VAL A 33 13.08 -2.67 5.81
C VAL A 33 14.37 -1.88 6.04
N SER A 34 14.79 -1.07 5.06
CA SER A 34 15.98 -0.21 5.17
C SER A 34 15.75 1.06 6.00
N GLY A 35 14.52 1.31 6.48
CA GLY A 35 14.19 2.48 7.28
C GLY A 35 14.20 3.81 6.52
N THR A 36 14.22 3.78 5.19
CA THR A 36 14.32 4.97 4.31
C THR A 36 12.95 5.59 4.01
N PHE A 37 11.86 5.03 4.52
CA PHE A 37 10.51 5.54 4.30
C PHE A 37 10.10 6.48 5.45
N LEU A 38 10.24 7.79 5.24
CA LEU A 38 9.71 8.82 6.16
C LEU A 38 8.68 9.70 5.44
N PRO A 39 7.44 9.21 5.22
CA PRO A 39 6.40 10.09 4.77
C PRO A 39 6.04 11.01 5.95
N PHE A 40 6.01 12.32 5.72
CA PHE A 40 5.19 13.30 6.48
C PHE A 40 5.84 14.26 7.50
N ALA A 41 7.14 14.21 7.81
CA ALA A 41 7.71 15.18 8.79
C ALA A 41 8.04 16.58 8.21
N ARG A 42 7.14 17.22 7.43
CA ARG A 42 7.45 18.54 6.85
C ARG A 42 6.31 19.54 6.72
N GLN A 43 5.36 19.56 7.66
CA GLN A 43 4.36 20.63 7.67
C GLN A 43 3.88 21.07 9.05
N THR A 44 4.78 21.17 10.03
CA THR A 44 4.55 22.02 11.21
C THR A 44 5.89 22.53 11.72
N GLU A 45 6.37 23.66 11.23
CA GLU A 45 7.31 24.53 11.96
C GLU A 45 7.53 25.85 11.20
N ASP A 46 6.44 26.61 11.03
CA ASP A 46 6.55 28.06 11.18
C ASP A 46 6.35 28.34 12.68
N THR A 47 7.44 28.36 13.46
CA THR A 47 7.77 29.40 14.46
C THR A 47 8.92 28.99 15.39
N VAL A 48 10.01 29.75 15.25
CA VAL A 48 10.96 30.21 16.29
C VAL A 48 12.06 29.26 16.80
N ALA A 49 13.26 29.55 16.28
CA ALA A 49 14.58 29.58 16.93
C ALA A 49 15.39 28.28 17.19
N GLU A 50 16.39 28.13 16.32
CA GLU A 50 17.75 27.61 16.52
C GLU A 50 18.03 26.09 16.75
N ARG A 51 18.58 25.49 15.66
CA ARG A 51 19.42 24.27 15.50
C ARG A 51 18.73 22.89 15.57
N PRO A 52 19.21 21.85 14.83
CA PRO A 52 20.45 21.74 14.05
C PRO A 52 20.23 21.52 12.53
N ARG A 53 21.31 21.59 11.76
CA ARG A 53 21.36 21.21 10.33
C ARG A 53 20.85 19.77 10.16
N ILE A 54 19.64 19.63 9.62
CA ILE A 54 19.20 18.39 8.99
C ILE A 54 19.67 18.50 7.54
N ASP A 55 20.65 17.66 7.18
CA ASP A 55 21.15 17.53 5.82
C ASP A 55 20.01 17.31 4.82
N GLN A 56 20.19 17.87 3.64
CA GLN A 56 19.26 17.96 2.52
C GLN A 56 18.90 16.62 1.85
N GLN A 57 18.90 15.51 2.58
CA GLN A 57 18.62 14.17 2.06
C GLN A 57 17.12 13.86 1.93
N SER A 58 16.29 14.90 1.77
CA SER A 58 14.83 14.84 1.74
C SER A 58 14.26 14.82 0.31
N ILE A 59 15.02 14.35 -0.68
CA ILE A 59 14.65 14.39 -2.11
C ILE A 59 14.01 13.07 -2.61
N ASP A 60 14.12 11.96 -1.89
CA ASP A 60 13.81 10.62 -2.44
C ASP A 60 12.37 10.09 -2.21
N ASP A 61 11.52 10.85 -1.52
CA ASP A 61 10.13 10.42 -1.24
C ASP A 61 9.13 10.86 -2.32
N SER A 62 9.49 11.83 -3.15
CA SER A 62 8.63 12.32 -4.25
C SER A 62 8.53 11.37 -5.43
N GLU A 63 9.55 10.55 -5.68
CA GLU A 63 9.53 9.56 -6.76
C GLU A 63 8.67 8.34 -6.38
N GLY A 64 8.71 7.94 -5.10
CA GLY A 64 7.91 6.82 -4.60
C GLY A 64 6.40 7.08 -4.66
N THR A 65 5.97 8.31 -4.34
CA THR A 65 4.57 8.73 -4.42
C THR A 65 4.10 8.89 -5.87
N ARG A 66 4.94 9.45 -6.75
CA ARG A 66 4.65 9.55 -8.19
C ARG A 66 4.45 8.20 -8.85
N LEU A 67 5.37 7.26 -8.61
CA LEU A 67 5.25 5.90 -9.14
C LEU A 67 3.98 5.20 -8.65
N ALA A 68 3.61 5.37 -7.38
CA ALA A 68 2.37 4.81 -6.86
C ALA A 68 1.12 5.38 -7.56
N GLU A 69 1.12 6.69 -7.84
CA GLU A 69 0.01 7.36 -8.50
C GLU A 69 -0.11 6.96 -9.98
N GLU A 70 1.02 6.85 -10.69
CA GLU A 70 1.07 6.30 -12.06
C GLU A 70 0.49 4.88 -12.11
N ILE A 71 0.90 4.03 -11.17
CA ILE A 71 0.44 2.65 -11.07
C ILE A 71 -1.07 2.58 -10.76
N LEU A 72 -1.60 3.49 -9.93
CA LEU A 72 -3.05 3.59 -9.68
C LEU A 72 -3.81 4.01 -10.93
N GLN A 73 -3.31 4.99 -11.69
CA GLN A 73 -3.92 5.44 -12.95
C GLN A 73 -3.95 4.32 -14.00
N GLU A 74 -2.89 3.51 -14.09
CA GLU A 74 -2.83 2.37 -14.99
C GLU A 74 -3.86 1.30 -14.61
N VAL A 75 -4.02 1.02 -13.32
CA VAL A 75 -5.04 0.07 -12.84
C VAL A 75 -6.45 0.59 -13.13
N SER A 76 -6.73 1.88 -12.91
CA SER A 76 -8.05 2.44 -13.24
C SER A 76 -8.34 2.36 -14.74
N ALA A 77 -7.37 2.68 -15.59
CA ALA A 77 -7.51 2.58 -17.04
C ALA A 77 -7.82 1.14 -17.49
N VAL A 78 -7.22 0.13 -16.87
CA VAL A 78 -7.52 -1.28 -17.15
C VAL A 78 -8.92 -1.67 -16.70
N LEU A 79 -9.39 -1.16 -15.55
CA LEU A 79 -10.75 -1.42 -15.08
C LEU A 79 -11.79 -0.80 -16.02
N GLU A 80 -11.57 0.44 -16.45
CA GLU A 80 -12.41 1.11 -17.45
C GLU A 80 -12.42 0.32 -18.77
N ARG A 81 -11.25 -0.11 -19.24
CA ARG A 81 -11.15 -0.89 -20.48
C ARG A 81 -11.87 -2.24 -20.39
N ARG A 82 -11.82 -2.89 -19.23
CA ARG A 82 -12.63 -4.09 -18.97
C ARG A 82 -14.11 -3.78 -19.09
N GLU A 83 -14.57 -2.67 -18.53
CA GLU A 83 -15.98 -2.30 -18.54
C GLU A 83 -16.46 -2.01 -19.97
N GLN A 84 -15.65 -1.27 -20.74
CA GLN A 84 -15.88 -1.02 -22.16
C GLN A 84 -16.00 -2.33 -22.97
N LEU A 85 -15.10 -3.30 -22.75
CA LEU A 85 -15.17 -4.60 -23.43
C LEU A 85 -16.46 -5.37 -23.12
N LEU A 86 -16.92 -5.31 -21.87
CA LEU A 86 -18.15 -5.96 -21.46
C LEU A 86 -19.40 -5.24 -22.01
N GLU A 87 -19.35 -3.92 -22.17
CA GLU A 87 -20.40 -3.15 -22.83
C GLU A 87 -20.47 -3.43 -24.33
N GLN A 88 -19.32 -3.49 -25.01
CA GLN A 88 -19.24 -3.87 -26.42
C GLN A 88 -19.76 -5.30 -26.65
N ALA A 89 -19.43 -6.23 -25.75
CA ALA A 89 -19.97 -7.58 -25.76
C ALA A 89 -21.50 -7.58 -25.65
N LEU A 90 -22.05 -6.78 -24.72
CA LEU A 90 -23.50 -6.65 -24.57
C LEU A 90 -24.16 -6.08 -25.83
N ALA A 91 -23.54 -5.07 -26.46
CA ALA A 91 -24.02 -4.52 -27.73
C ALA A 91 -24.00 -5.55 -28.87
N ALA A 92 -23.07 -6.51 -28.83
CA ALA A 92 -22.98 -7.63 -29.76
C ALA A 92 -23.89 -8.83 -29.39
N GLY A 93 -24.70 -8.73 -28.33
CA GLY A 93 -25.56 -9.82 -27.85
C GLY A 93 -24.80 -10.95 -27.14
N LEU A 94 -23.56 -10.70 -26.72
CA LEU A 94 -22.70 -11.63 -26.00
C LEU A 94 -22.82 -11.44 -24.47
N PRO A 95 -22.47 -12.47 -23.68
CA PRO A 95 -22.58 -12.41 -22.22
C PRO A 95 -21.71 -11.30 -21.59
N ARG A 96 -22.32 -10.50 -20.70
CA ARG A 96 -21.70 -9.36 -20.01
C ARG A 96 -21.11 -9.70 -18.63
N ASP A 97 -21.49 -10.83 -18.03
CA ASP A 97 -21.26 -11.03 -16.60
C ASP A 97 -19.78 -11.19 -16.25
N ASN A 98 -18.99 -11.79 -17.13
CA ASN A 98 -17.58 -12.06 -16.88
C ASN A 98 -16.78 -12.21 -18.18
N LEU A 99 -15.57 -11.64 -18.23
CA LEU A 99 -14.59 -11.83 -19.31
C LEU A 99 -14.34 -13.32 -19.63
N SER A 100 -14.43 -14.20 -18.64
CA SER A 100 -14.28 -15.65 -18.83
C SER A 100 -15.45 -16.29 -19.58
N GLN A 101 -16.67 -15.78 -19.37
CA GLN A 101 -17.85 -16.22 -20.11
C GLN A 101 -17.86 -15.63 -21.52
N LEU A 102 -17.47 -14.34 -21.64
CA LEU A 102 -17.26 -13.68 -22.92
C LEU A 102 -16.25 -14.45 -23.79
N ALA A 103 -15.07 -14.76 -23.25
CA ALA A 103 -14.04 -15.51 -23.97
C ALA A 103 -14.53 -16.89 -24.45
N ARG A 104 -15.37 -17.58 -23.66
CA ARG A 104 -15.96 -18.87 -24.03
C ARG A 104 -17.01 -18.79 -25.14
N SER A 105 -17.68 -17.64 -25.26
CA SER A 105 -18.69 -17.40 -26.29
C SER A 105 -18.09 -17.06 -27.66
N LEU A 106 -16.80 -16.72 -27.72
CA LEU A 106 -16.11 -16.36 -28.95
C LEU A 106 -15.71 -17.60 -29.77
N PRO A 107 -15.76 -17.54 -31.12
CA PRO A 107 -15.37 -18.64 -31.98
C PRO A 107 -13.88 -19.01 -31.83
N GLN A 108 -13.02 -18.04 -31.49
CA GLN A 108 -11.61 -18.29 -31.19
C GLN A 108 -11.37 -19.01 -29.86
N TRP A 109 -12.40 -19.32 -29.05
CA TRP A 109 -12.21 -20.12 -27.82
C TRP A 109 -11.64 -21.52 -28.08
N LYS A 110 -11.83 -22.03 -29.31
CA LYS A 110 -11.22 -23.30 -29.75
C LYS A 110 -9.70 -23.20 -29.81
N ASP A 111 -9.16 -22.00 -30.04
CA ASP A 111 -7.74 -21.74 -29.99
C ASP A 111 -7.21 -22.00 -28.57
N ARG A 112 -6.10 -22.74 -28.50
CA ARG A 112 -5.41 -23.01 -27.25
C ARG A 112 -4.77 -21.73 -26.69
N ARG A 113 -4.28 -20.84 -27.56
CA ARG A 113 -3.58 -19.61 -27.16
C ARG A 113 -4.47 -18.68 -26.33
N LEU A 114 -5.71 -18.46 -26.77
CA LEU A 114 -6.67 -17.61 -26.05
C LEU A 114 -6.99 -18.17 -24.65
N ARG A 115 -7.12 -19.49 -24.54
CA ARG A 115 -7.37 -20.18 -23.26
C ARG A 115 -6.18 -20.04 -22.30
N GLU A 116 -4.97 -20.18 -22.81
CA GLU A 116 -3.74 -20.00 -22.03
C GLU A 116 -3.60 -18.53 -21.56
N LYS A 117 -3.84 -17.55 -22.44
CA LYS A 117 -3.86 -16.13 -22.08
C LYS A 117 -4.90 -15.81 -21.01
N LEU A 118 -6.13 -16.33 -21.13
CA LEU A 118 -7.15 -16.13 -20.10
C LEU A 118 -6.75 -16.75 -18.75
N ALA A 119 -6.19 -17.97 -18.76
CA ALA A 119 -5.74 -18.63 -17.54
C ALA A 119 -4.58 -17.85 -16.88
N LEU A 120 -3.65 -17.33 -17.68
CA LEU A 120 -2.56 -16.47 -17.22
C LEU A 120 -3.12 -15.19 -16.60
N ALA A 121 -3.99 -14.47 -17.29
CA ALA A 121 -4.61 -13.23 -16.81
C ALA A 121 -5.38 -13.45 -15.50
N GLN A 122 -6.11 -14.56 -15.37
CA GLN A 122 -6.79 -14.92 -14.10
C GLN A 122 -5.79 -15.15 -12.96
N SER A 123 -4.65 -15.80 -13.25
CA SER A 123 -3.60 -16.02 -12.26
C SER A 123 -2.96 -14.71 -11.81
N GLN A 124 -2.71 -13.81 -12.75
CA GLN A 124 -2.14 -12.48 -12.52
C GLN A 124 -3.09 -11.60 -11.73
N LEU A 125 -4.38 -11.56 -12.07
CA LEU A 125 -5.39 -10.82 -11.30
C LEU A 125 -5.50 -11.31 -9.84
N ARG A 126 -5.42 -12.63 -9.62
CA ARG A 126 -5.37 -13.18 -8.25
C ARG A 126 -4.10 -12.75 -7.52
N HIS A 127 -2.97 -12.72 -8.22
CA HIS A 127 -1.71 -12.29 -7.64
C HIS A 127 -1.74 -10.80 -7.26
N LEU A 128 -2.14 -9.94 -8.19
CA LEU A 128 -2.30 -8.50 -7.99
C LEU A 128 -3.24 -8.20 -6.82
N ARG A 129 -4.37 -8.93 -6.69
CA ARG A 129 -5.28 -8.77 -5.54
C ARG A 129 -4.61 -9.11 -4.20
N ARG A 130 -3.82 -10.19 -4.15
CA ARG A 130 -3.08 -10.55 -2.93
C ARG A 130 -2.04 -9.49 -2.57
N LEU A 131 -1.31 -9.02 -3.57
CA LEU A 131 -0.30 -7.97 -3.44
C LEU A 131 -0.91 -6.64 -2.97
N HIS A 132 -2.05 -6.25 -3.53
CA HIS A 132 -2.78 -5.06 -3.11
C HIS A 132 -3.24 -5.17 -1.65
N PHE A 133 -3.76 -6.32 -1.25
CA PHE A 133 -4.18 -6.55 0.13
C PHE A 133 -3.00 -6.48 1.11
N SER A 134 -1.85 -7.07 0.79
CA SER A 134 -0.66 -6.97 1.65
C SER A 134 -0.16 -5.53 1.77
N ALA A 135 -0.12 -4.79 0.64
CA ALA A 135 0.25 -3.38 0.64
C ALA A 135 -0.68 -2.54 1.53
N TRP A 136 -1.98 -2.76 1.43
CA TRP A 136 -2.97 -2.08 2.27
C TRP A 136 -2.79 -2.37 3.76
N VAL A 137 -2.55 -3.64 4.13
CA VAL A 137 -2.29 -4.01 5.53
C VAL A 137 -1.02 -3.32 6.06
N LEU A 138 0.05 -3.30 5.29
CA LEU A 138 1.30 -2.64 5.67
C LEU A 138 1.11 -1.14 5.89
N LEU A 139 0.47 -0.45 4.93
CA LEU A 139 0.16 0.98 5.04
C LEU A 139 -0.69 1.30 6.26
N HIS A 140 -1.69 0.47 6.55
CA HIS A 140 -2.54 0.63 7.73
C HIS A 140 -1.75 0.45 9.03
N GLN A 141 -0.87 -0.54 9.13
CA GLN A 141 0.01 -0.73 10.29
C GLN A 141 0.94 0.46 10.49
N CYS A 142 1.58 0.95 9.42
CA CYS A 142 2.40 2.15 9.46
C CYS A 142 1.60 3.34 9.99
N MET A 143 0.40 3.59 9.44
CA MET A 143 -0.47 4.68 9.89
C MET A 143 -0.83 4.57 11.38
N GLN A 144 -1.12 3.36 11.87
CA GLN A 144 -1.38 3.13 13.28
C GLN A 144 -0.16 3.45 14.15
N HIS A 145 1.03 3.00 13.78
CA HIS A 145 2.27 3.30 14.51
C HIS A 145 2.59 4.80 14.51
N TYR A 146 2.42 5.49 13.38
CA TYR A 146 2.59 6.95 13.33
C TYR A 146 1.58 7.67 14.20
N SER A 147 0.33 7.21 14.25
CA SER A 147 -0.68 7.82 15.14
C SER A 147 -0.27 7.69 16.61
N GLN A 148 0.33 6.57 17.01
CA GLN A 148 0.84 6.35 18.37
C GLN A 148 2.03 7.26 18.68
N ILE A 149 2.99 7.38 17.75
CA ILE A 149 4.15 8.27 17.90
C ILE A 149 3.71 9.73 17.95
N ALA A 150 2.83 10.16 17.05
CA ALA A 150 2.26 11.51 17.06
C ALA A 150 1.52 11.79 18.36
N ARG A 151 0.82 10.79 18.92
CA ARG A 151 0.21 10.89 20.24
C ARG A 151 1.25 11.07 21.35
N PHE A 152 2.37 10.34 21.33
CA PHE A 152 3.45 10.53 22.30
C PHE A 152 4.10 11.91 22.21
N VAL A 153 4.30 12.45 21.01
CA VAL A 153 4.87 13.78 20.80
C VAL A 153 3.89 14.87 21.26
N THR A 154 2.61 14.76 20.88
CA THR A 154 1.58 15.75 21.25
C THR A 154 1.15 15.68 22.72
N HIS A 155 1.21 14.49 23.34
CA HIS A 155 0.97 14.30 24.77
C HIS A 155 2.28 14.35 25.58
N GLY A 156 3.34 14.94 25.01
CA GLY A 156 4.60 15.26 25.68
C GLY A 156 4.47 16.34 26.75
N GLU A 157 3.27 16.69 27.20
CA GLU A 157 3.08 17.49 28.41
C GLU A 157 3.33 16.60 29.65
N SER A 158 4.57 16.67 30.12
CA SER A 158 4.98 16.54 31.53
C SER A 158 4.16 15.59 32.40
N LYS A 159 4.37 14.28 32.24
CA LYS A 159 4.42 13.46 33.46
C LYS A 159 5.67 13.89 34.22
N SER A 160 5.48 14.85 35.12
CA SER A 160 6.46 15.21 36.14
C SER A 160 7.11 13.92 36.66
N PRO A 161 8.45 13.83 36.73
CA PRO A 161 9.08 12.68 37.34
C PRO A 161 8.54 12.55 38.76
N VAL A 162 7.74 11.52 39.01
CA VAL A 162 7.16 11.15 40.32
C VAL A 162 8.24 10.96 41.39
N TYR A 163 9.52 10.98 41.01
CA TYR A 163 10.68 10.90 41.89
C TYR A 163 11.18 12.23 42.45
N ASN A 164 10.55 13.37 42.17
CA ASN A 164 10.95 14.66 42.76
C ASN A 164 10.04 15.18 43.88
N GLU A 165 9.13 14.37 44.43
CA GLU A 165 8.45 14.68 45.70
C GLU A 165 9.16 14.00 46.88
N SER A 166 10.45 14.32 47.04
CA SER A 166 11.14 14.11 48.31
C SER A 166 11.46 15.46 48.92
N ARG A 167 10.47 16.06 49.62
CA ARG A 167 10.73 16.96 50.74
C ARG A 167 9.48 17.19 51.59
N HIS A 168 9.51 16.49 52.73
CA HIS A 168 8.93 16.80 54.03
C HIS A 168 7.74 15.97 54.51
N CYS A 169 8.00 15.33 55.66
CA CYS A 169 7.12 14.63 56.59
C CYS A 169 6.74 13.22 56.08
N ASP A 170 7.34 12.13 56.59
CA ASP A 170 7.14 11.76 57.98
C ASP A 170 8.27 10.94 58.61
N ARG A 171 8.51 11.27 59.87
CA ARG A 171 9.46 10.66 60.79
C ARG A 171 8.75 9.50 61.49
N GLN A 172 8.46 8.39 60.80
CA GLN A 172 7.98 7.17 61.47
C GLN A 172 8.19 5.91 60.62
N GLY A 173 9.04 5.02 61.12
CA GLY A 173 8.84 3.57 60.95
C GLY A 173 9.35 2.94 59.64
N GLY A 174 10.65 3.06 59.36
CA GLY A 174 11.30 2.10 58.48
C GLY A 174 11.24 0.69 59.08
N ARG A 175 10.47 -0.22 58.46
CA ARG A 175 10.60 -1.66 58.67
C ARG A 175 10.21 -2.43 57.41
N VAL A 176 11.13 -2.45 56.45
CA VAL A 176 11.22 -3.54 55.46
C VAL A 176 12.60 -4.14 55.62
N LEU A 177 12.72 -5.09 56.54
CA LEU A 177 13.77 -6.09 56.50
C LEU A 177 13.08 -7.44 56.28
N ASN A 178 13.17 -7.88 55.03
CA ASN A 178 13.45 -9.24 54.58
C ASN A 178 12.66 -10.39 55.21
N ALA A 179 11.72 -10.91 54.42
CA ALA A 179 11.51 -12.34 54.36
C ALA A 179 12.77 -12.98 53.72
N ASN A 180 13.41 -13.93 54.42
CA ASN A 180 13.81 -15.27 53.93
C ASN A 180 14.91 -15.86 54.85
N ILE A 181 14.68 -17.09 55.33
CA ILE A 181 15.54 -18.04 56.07
C ILE A 181 15.65 -17.80 57.59
#